data_AF-A0A520CH59-F1
#
_entry.id   AF-A0A520CH59-F1
#
_cell.length_a   1.000
_cell.length_b   1.000
_cell.length_c   1.000
_cell.angle_alpha   90.00
_cell.angle_beta   90.00
_cell.angle_gamma   90.00
#
_symmetry.space_group_name_H-M   'P 1'
#
loop_
_entity.id
_entity.type
_entity.pdbx_description
1 polymer ?
#
loop_
_entity_poly.entity_id
_entity_poly.type
_entity_poly.pdbx_seq_one_letter_code
_entity_poly.pdbx_strand_id
1 'polypeptide(L)'
;MTNASLVFTCAFAAALVAGLLLKFWLASRQVRHVAQHRNAVPPRFASIIPLASHQKAADYTIAKARFGLIELVWGTAVLLAWTLLGGLDLLNKVLLAWLGGGMVQQLALVAAFALIGGLLELPFSLWQTFVVEQRFGFNKLT
;
A
#
# COMPACT_ATOMS: atom_id res chain seq x y z
N MET A 1 13.15 -11.92 34.27
CA MET A 1 13.75 -10.92 33.36
C MET A 1 12.83 -10.78 32.16
N THR A 2 12.15 -9.65 32.02
CA THR A 2 11.33 -9.36 30.84
C THR A 2 12.27 -9.23 29.64
N ASN A 3 12.06 -10.05 28.62
CA ASN A 3 12.92 -10.05 27.44
C ASN A 3 12.54 -8.83 26.58
N ALA A 4 13.34 -7.76 26.64
CA ALA A 4 13.05 -6.49 25.99
C ALA A 4 12.78 -6.62 24.48
N SER A 5 13.44 -7.60 23.83
CA SER A 5 13.22 -7.95 22.44
C SER A 5 11.77 -8.40 22.18
N LEU A 6 11.25 -9.32 23.00
CA LEU A 6 9.87 -9.83 22.89
C LEU A 6 8.85 -8.72 23.09
N VAL A 7 9.08 -7.83 24.07
CA VAL A 7 8.18 -6.68 24.32
C VAL A 7 8.12 -5.78 23.09
N PHE A 8 9.27 -5.46 22.50
CA PHE A 8 9.33 -4.65 21.28
C PHE A 8 8.63 -5.34 20.09
N THR A 9 8.88 -6.63 19.87
CA THR A 9 8.24 -7.41 18.82
C THR A 9 6.71 -7.42 18.98
N CYS A 10 6.22 -7.64 20.20
CA CYS A 10 4.78 -7.59 20.48
C CYS A 10 4.20 -6.20 20.26
N ALA A 11 4.87 -5.14 20.72
CA ALA A 11 4.42 -3.76 20.52
C ALA A 11 4.36 -3.40 19.03
N PHE A 12 5.39 -3.78 18.26
CA PHE A 12 5.43 -3.59 16.82
C PHE A 12 4.28 -4.34 16.12
N ALA A 13 4.11 -5.63 16.43
CA ALA A 13 3.03 -6.43 15.84
C ALA A 13 1.64 -5.86 16.20
N ALA A 14 1.43 -5.44 17.44
CA ALA A 14 0.17 -4.82 17.87
C ALA A 14 -0.08 -3.50 17.13
N ALA A 15 0.92 -2.64 17.00
CA ALA A 15 0.82 -1.39 16.25
C ALA A 15 0.53 -1.64 14.76
N LEU A 16 1.17 -2.64 14.16
CA LEU A 16 0.96 -3.02 12.77
C LEU A 16 -0.47 -3.50 12.54
N VAL A 17 -0.97 -4.41 13.38
CA VAL A 17 -2.35 -4.92 13.30
C VAL A 17 -3.35 -3.80 13.54
N ALA A 18 -3.16 -2.97 14.56
CA ALA A 18 -4.03 -1.83 14.84
C ALA A 18 -4.08 -0.84 13.66
N GLY A 19 -2.92 -0.54 13.07
CA GLY A 19 -2.83 0.32 11.88
C GLY A 19 -3.54 -0.29 10.66
N LEU A 20 -3.37 -1.59 10.42
CA LEU A 20 -4.04 -2.31 9.33
C LEU A 20 -5.56 -2.26 9.50
N LEU A 21 -6.06 -2.60 10.70
CA LEU A 21 -7.48 -2.57 11.01
C LEU A 21 -8.07 -1.18 10.90
N LEU A 22 -7.37 -0.15 11.38
CA LEU A 22 -7.82 1.24 11.29
C LEU A 22 -7.93 1.70 9.84
N LYS A 23 -6.91 1.45 9.01
CA LYS A 23 -6.94 1.79 7.59
C LYS A 23 -8.05 1.04 6.86
N PHE A 24 -8.22 -0.24 7.14
CA PHE A 24 -9.29 -1.06 6.55
C PHE A 24 -10.67 -0.52 6.92
N TRP A 25 -10.86 -0.15 8.19
CA TRP A 25 -12.11 0.43 8.68
C TRP A 25 -12.42 1.78 8.02
N LEU A 26 -11.43 2.68 7.94
CA LEU A 26 -11.57 3.98 7.29
C LEU A 26 -11.91 3.85 5.80
N ALA A 27 -11.21 2.98 5.08
CA ALA A 27 -11.47 2.73 3.67
C ALA A 27 -12.88 2.15 3.46
N SER A 28 -13.30 1.21 4.31
CA SER A 28 -14.65 0.64 4.27
C SER A 28 -15.73 1.68 4.52
N ARG A 29 -15.51 2.59 5.49
CA ARG A 29 -16.42 3.71 5.77
C ARG A 29 -16.53 4.66 4.58
N GLN A 30 -15.39 5.01 3.97
CA GLN A 30 -15.35 5.87 2.80
C GLN A 30 -16.10 5.25 1.62
N VAL A 31 -15.83 3.98 1.30
CA VAL A 31 -16.51 3.25 0.22
C VAL A 31 -18.01 3.21 0.44
N ARG A 32 -18.46 2.93 1.67
CA ARG A 32 -19.89 2.91 2.01
C ARG A 32 -20.53 4.28 1.83
N HIS A 33 -19.89 5.33 2.33
CA HIS A 33 -20.40 6.70 2.22
C HIS A 33 -20.51 7.14 0.75
N VAL A 34 -19.48 6.88 -0.07
CA VAL A 34 -19.49 7.22 -1.49
C VAL A 34 -20.54 6.42 -2.26
N ALA A 35 -20.67 5.13 -1.98
CA ALA A 35 -21.68 4.29 -2.63
C ALA A 35 -23.12 4.76 -2.33
N GLN A 36 -23.39 5.17 -1.09
CA GLN A 36 -24.71 5.67 -0.68
C GLN A 36 -25.07 7.01 -1.35
N HIS A 37 -24.09 7.88 -1.58
CA HIS A 37 -24.31 9.21 -2.16
C HIS A 37 -24.10 9.28 -3.68
N ARG A 38 -23.78 8.16 -4.33
CA ARG A 38 -23.48 8.08 -5.78
C ARG A 38 -24.56 8.71 -6.67
N ASN A 39 -25.83 8.55 -6.30
CA ASN A 39 -26.97 8.89 -7.15
C ASN A 39 -27.49 10.32 -6.98
N ALA A 40 -26.90 11.12 -6.09
CA ALA A 40 -27.33 12.50 -5.87
C ALA A 40 -26.11 13.42 -5.80
N VAL A 41 -26.06 14.39 -6.71
CA VAL A 41 -25.08 15.48 -6.63
C VAL A 41 -25.54 16.43 -5.50
N PRO A 42 -24.64 16.86 -4.60
CA PRO A 42 -25.03 17.82 -3.57
C PRO A 42 -25.58 19.11 -4.21
N PRO A 43 -26.64 19.72 -3.67
CA PRO A 43 -27.35 20.83 -4.32
C PRO A 43 -26.45 22.00 -4.73
N ARG A 44 -25.39 22.27 -3.96
CA ARG A 44 -24.41 23.33 -4.24
C ARG A 44 -23.61 23.11 -5.53
N PHE A 45 -23.50 21.87 -6.01
CA PHE A 45 -22.73 21.49 -7.20
C PHE A 45 -23.60 21.03 -8.36
N ALA A 46 -24.92 20.91 -8.17
CA ALA A 46 -25.84 20.37 -9.16
C ALA A 46 -25.89 21.20 -10.46
N SER A 47 -25.57 22.51 -10.39
CA SER A 47 -25.50 23.39 -11.56
C SER A 47 -24.19 23.29 -12.33
N ILE A 48 -23.14 22.69 -11.76
CA ILE A 48 -21.78 22.65 -12.33
C ILE A 48 -21.40 21.23 -12.77
N ILE A 49 -21.84 20.23 -12.01
CA ILE A 49 -21.42 18.84 -12.18
C ILE A 49 -22.61 18.00 -12.66
N PRO A 50 -22.56 17.47 -13.90
CA PRO A 50 -23.53 16.49 -14.36
C PRO A 50 -23.54 15.24 -13.48
N LEU A 51 -24.72 14.66 -13.28
CA LEU A 51 -24.88 13.43 -12.48
C LEU A 51 -23.99 12.29 -13.00
N ALA A 52 -23.86 12.13 -14.31
CA ALA A 52 -23.00 11.11 -14.92
C ALA A 52 -21.52 11.27 -14.52
N SER A 53 -21.02 12.51 -14.49
CA SER A 53 -19.65 12.82 -14.04
C SER A 53 -19.46 12.52 -12.55
N HIS A 54 -20.46 12.84 -11.73
CA HIS A 54 -20.44 12.51 -10.29
C HIS A 54 -20.43 10.99 -10.06
N GLN A 55 -21.27 10.24 -10.78
CA GLN A 55 -21.30 8.78 -10.71
C GLN A 55 -19.96 8.17 -11.14
N LYS A 56 -19.38 8.67 -12.22
CA LYS A 56 -18.05 8.24 -12.68
C LYS A 56 -16.97 8.47 -11.62
N ALA A 57 -16.98 9.63 -10.96
CA ALA A 57 -16.04 9.95 -9.88
C ALA A 57 -16.26 9.07 -8.63
N ALA A 58 -17.52 8.78 -8.28
CA ALA A 58 -17.86 7.87 -7.19
C ALA A 58 -17.38 6.43 -7.48
N ASP A 59 -17.62 5.93 -8.69
CA ASP A 59 -17.17 4.61 -9.13
C ASP A 59 -15.65 4.49 -9.13
N TYR A 60 -14.95 5.53 -9.62
CA TYR A 60 -13.49 5.62 -9.55
C TYR A 60 -12.99 5.55 -8.10
N THR A 61 -13.60 6.34 -7.21
CA THR A 61 -13.21 6.38 -5.81
C THR A 61 -13.38 5.02 -5.14
N ILE A 62 -14.47 4.31 -5.42
CA ILE A 62 -14.72 2.96 -4.90
C ILE A 62 -13.70 1.97 -5.47
N ALA A 63 -13.46 1.99 -6.79
CA ALA A 63 -12.51 1.10 -7.44
C ALA A 63 -11.09 1.31 -6.89
N LYS A 64 -10.65 2.57 -6.78
CA LYS A 64 -9.34 2.94 -6.22
C LYS A 64 -9.21 2.53 -4.76
N ALA A 65 -10.23 2.77 -3.93
CA ALA A 65 -10.20 2.37 -2.52
C ALA A 65 -10.11 0.85 -2.34
N ARG A 66 -10.84 0.06 -3.15
CA ARG A 66 -10.76 -1.40 -3.12
C ARG A 66 -9.38 -1.91 -3.54
N PHE A 67 -8.80 -1.32 -4.58
CA PHE A 67 -7.45 -1.67 -5.00
C PHE A 67 -6.41 -1.32 -3.94
N GLY A 68 -6.50 -0.13 -3.34
CA GLY A 68 -5.61 0.28 -2.26
C GLY A 68 -5.69 -0.61 -1.00
N LEU A 69 -6.82 -1.30 -0.75
CA LEU A 69 -6.89 -2.31 0.31
C LEU A 69 -6.06 -3.55 -0.01
N ILE A 70 -6.01 -3.98 -1.28
CA ILE A 70 -5.19 -5.11 -1.71
C ILE A 70 -3.71 -4.74 -1.56
N GLU A 71 -3.31 -3.55 -2.01
CA GLU A 71 -1.95 -3.02 -1.82
C GLU A 71 -1.57 -2.94 -0.35
N LEU A 72 -2.49 -2.49 0.52
CA LEU A 72 -2.26 -2.42 1.96
C LEU A 72 -1.95 -3.79 2.56
N VAL A 73 -2.72 -4.83 2.20
CA VAL A 73 -2.48 -6.19 2.68
C VAL A 73 -1.14 -6.71 2.17
N TRP A 74 -0.85 -6.50 0.88
CA TRP A 74 0.42 -6.90 0.28
C TRP A 74 1.62 -6.22 0.95
N GLY A 75 1.60 -4.90 1.08
CA GLY A 75 2.67 -4.14 1.73
C GLY A 75 2.86 -4.54 3.19
N THR A 76 1.78 -4.87 3.90
CA THR A 76 1.86 -5.41 5.26
C THR A 76 2.52 -6.79 5.28
N ALA A 77 2.18 -7.68 4.35
CA ALA A 77 2.82 -9.00 4.24
C ALA A 77 4.32 -8.88 3.90
N VAL A 78 4.69 -7.98 3.00
CA VAL A 78 6.10 -7.69 2.67
C VAL A 78 6.85 -7.14 3.88
N LEU A 79 6.24 -6.21 4.64
CA LEU A 79 6.84 -5.70 5.87
C LEU A 79 7.07 -6.80 6.92
N LEU A 80 6.09 -7.69 7.11
CA LEU A 80 6.23 -8.86 7.98
C LEU A 80 7.36 -9.79 7.50
N ALA A 81 7.45 -10.03 6.19
CA ALA A 81 8.51 -10.83 5.57
C ALA A 81 9.90 -10.27 5.89
N TRP A 82 10.07 -8.95 5.78
CA TRP A 82 11.34 -8.28 6.06
C TRP A 82 11.70 -8.26 7.55
N THR A 83 10.73 -8.07 8.42
CA THR A 83 10.96 -7.79 9.84
C THR A 83 10.87 -9.06 10.70
N LEU A 84 9.68 -9.60 10.89
CA LEU A 84 9.40 -10.72 11.80
C LEU A 84 9.86 -12.08 11.25
N LEU A 85 9.82 -12.26 9.93
CA LEU A 85 10.25 -13.49 9.26
C LEU A 85 11.76 -13.50 8.93
N GLY A 86 12.49 -12.44 9.29
CA GLY A 86 13.95 -12.37 9.15
C GLY A 86 14.45 -12.12 7.72
N GLY A 87 13.61 -11.63 6.81
CA GLY A 87 14.03 -11.35 5.43
C GLY A 87 15.21 -10.39 5.33
N LEU A 88 15.28 -9.38 6.20
CA LEU A 88 16.41 -8.42 6.20
C LEU A 88 17.71 -9.08 6.63
N ASP A 89 17.65 -9.94 7.64
CA ASP A 89 18.81 -10.70 8.12
C ASP A 89 19.30 -11.69 7.05
N LEU A 90 18.37 -12.36 6.36
CA LEU A 90 18.70 -13.24 5.23
C LEU A 90 19.42 -12.47 4.12
N LEU A 91 18.87 -11.33 3.68
CA LEU A 91 19.49 -10.51 2.64
C LEU A 91 20.88 -10.02 3.07
N ASN A 92 21.01 -9.56 4.31
CA ASN A 92 22.28 -9.12 4.87
C ASN A 92 23.34 -10.25 4.85
N LYS A 93 22.97 -11.47 5.27
CA LYS A 93 23.87 -12.63 5.26
C LYS A 93 24.31 -13.02 3.86
N VAL A 94 23.40 -13.01 2.89
CA VAL A 94 23.72 -13.30 1.48
C VAL A 94 24.73 -12.28 0.94
N LEU A 95 24.49 -10.99 1.16
CA LEU A 95 25.39 -9.94 0.69
C LEU A 95 26.75 -9.99 1.40
N LEU A 96 26.76 -10.26 2.70
CA LEU A 96 27.99 -10.39 3.47
C LEU A 96 28.84 -11.58 3.00
N ALA A 97 28.21 -12.69 2.60
CA ALA A 97 28.92 -13.83 2.04
C ALA A 97 29.55 -13.54 0.66
N TRP A 98 28.96 -12.62 -0.12
CA TRP A 98 29.41 -12.30 -1.47
C TRP A 98 30.41 -11.15 -1.54
N LEU A 99 30.17 -10.10 -0.76
CA LEU A 99 30.92 -8.83 -0.80
C LEU A 99 31.91 -8.69 0.36
N GLY A 100 31.82 -9.55 1.37
CA GLY A 100 32.51 -9.39 2.64
C GLY A 100 31.87 -8.32 3.52
N GLY A 101 32.53 -7.98 4.63
CA GLY A 101 32.12 -6.88 5.51
C GLY A 101 32.66 -5.52 5.07
N GLY A 102 31.94 -4.45 5.42
CA GLY A 102 32.40 -3.06 5.22
C GLY A 102 31.35 -2.17 4.55
N MET A 103 31.76 -0.96 4.19
CA MET A 103 30.86 0.07 3.65
C MET A 103 30.16 -0.37 2.36
N VAL A 104 30.87 -1.06 1.46
CA VAL A 104 30.30 -1.53 0.18
C VAL A 104 29.14 -2.49 0.42
N GLN A 105 29.25 -3.39 1.39
CA GLN A 105 28.19 -4.33 1.73
C GLN A 105 26.95 -3.63 2.31
N GLN A 106 27.15 -2.61 3.15
CA GLN A 106 26.04 -1.82 3.70
C GLN A 106 25.30 -1.01 2.61
N LEU A 107 26.05 -0.41 1.68
CA LEU A 107 25.47 0.27 0.52
C LEU A 107 24.69 -0.71 -0.37
N ALA A 108 25.27 -1.89 -0.63
CA ALA A 108 24.62 -2.95 -1.40
C ALA A 108 23.34 -3.44 -0.71
N LEU A 109 23.31 -3.53 0.62
CA LEU A 109 22.12 -3.92 1.38
C LEU A 109 20.98 -2.93 1.20
N VAL A 110 21.25 -1.63 1.34
CA VAL A 110 20.24 -0.58 1.14
C VAL A 110 19.75 -0.58 -0.31
N ALA A 111 20.66 -0.67 -1.28
CA ALA A 111 20.31 -0.71 -2.70
C ALA A 111 19.47 -1.94 -3.04
N ALA A 112 19.85 -3.13 -2.56
CA ALA A 112 19.10 -4.36 -2.80
C ALA A 112 17.73 -4.32 -2.13
N PHE A 113 17.63 -3.84 -0.89
CA PHE A 113 16.35 -3.67 -0.19
C PHE A 113 15.42 -2.73 -0.97
N ALA A 114 15.92 -1.57 -1.42
CA ALA A 114 15.14 -0.62 -2.21
C ALA A 114 14.73 -1.19 -3.58
N LEU A 115 15.63 -1.90 -4.26
CA LEU A 115 15.35 -2.53 -5.56
C LEU A 115 14.29 -3.62 -5.42
N ILE A 116 14.42 -4.51 -4.44
CA ILE A 116 13.44 -5.58 -4.21
C ILE A 116 12.09 -4.96 -3.83
N GLY A 117 12.07 -3.97 -2.92
CA GLY A 117 10.85 -3.25 -2.57
C GLY A 117 10.17 -2.62 -3.79
N GLY A 118 10.93 -1.88 -4.59
CA GLY A 118 10.42 -1.26 -5.83
C GLY A 118 9.88 -2.29 -6.82
N LEU A 119 10.57 -3.41 -7.03
CA LEU A 119 10.12 -4.49 -7.92
C LEU A 119 8.81 -5.15 -7.43
N LEU A 120 8.64 -5.32 -6.12
CA LEU A 120 7.43 -5.89 -5.54
C LEU A 120 6.22 -4.94 -5.63
N GLU A 121 6.46 -3.62 -5.60
CA GLU A 121 5.42 -2.60 -5.72
C GLU A 121 5.07 -2.25 -7.18
N LEU A 122 6.03 -2.40 -8.09
CA LEU A 122 5.90 -2.11 -9.52
C LEU A 122 4.64 -2.69 -10.18
N PRO A 123 4.27 -4.00 -10.01
CA PRO A 123 3.07 -4.53 -10.64
C PRO A 123 1.80 -3.83 -10.17
N PHE A 124 1.73 -3.41 -8.90
CA PHE A 124 0.58 -2.70 -8.36
C PHE A 124 0.48 -1.28 -8.93
N SER A 125 1.62 -0.58 -9.02
CA SER A 125 1.69 0.74 -9.65
C SER A 125 1.24 0.69 -11.12
N LEU A 126 1.74 -0.28 -11.90
CA LEU A 126 1.31 -0.48 -13.29
C LEU A 126 -0.19 -0.78 -13.37
N TRP A 127 -0.70 -1.66 -12.51
CA TRP A 127 -2.13 -1.99 -12.51
C TRP A 127 -2.99 -0.78 -12.16
N GLN A 128 -2.57 0.04 -11.19
CA GLN A 128 -3.28 1.27 -10.86
C GLN A 128 -3.35 2.20 -12.06
N THR A 129 -2.22 2.47 -12.72
CA THR A 129 -2.15 3.41 -13.85
C THR A 129 -2.86 2.88 -15.09
N PHE A 130 -2.52 1.68 -15.53
CA PHE A 130 -2.96 1.15 -16.83
C PHE A 130 -4.29 0.41 -16.79
N VAL A 131 -4.77 -0.02 -15.61
CA VAL A 131 -6.08 -0.69 -15.48
C VAL A 131 -7.07 0.20 -14.76
N VAL A 132 -6.75 0.66 -13.55
CA VAL A 132 -7.71 1.45 -12.76
C VAL A 132 -7.91 2.83 -13.38
N GLU A 133 -6.86 3.62 -13.55
CA GLU A 133 -6.98 4.99 -14.07
C GLU A 133 -7.40 5.03 -15.55
N GLN A 134 -6.87 4.11 -16.36
CA GLN A 134 -7.28 3.97 -17.77
C GLN A 134 -8.77 3.66 -17.92
N ARG A 135 -9.34 2.79 -17.08
CA ARG A 135 -10.78 2.45 -17.13
C ARG A 135 -11.69 3.67 -16.94
N PHE A 136 -11.23 4.66 -16.19
CA PHE A 136 -11.97 5.92 -15.99
C PHE A 136 -11.48 7.03 -16.92
N GLY A 137 -10.56 6.77 -17.84
CA GLY A 137 -10.02 7.74 -18.79
C GLY A 137 -9.21 8.86 -18.13
N PHE A 138 -8.62 8.58 -16.95
CA PHE A 138 -7.75 9.53 -16.26
C PHE A 138 -6.28 9.38 -16.66
N ASN A 139 -5.88 8.19 -17.13
CA ASN A 139 -4.51 7.96 -17.56
C ASN A 139 -4.23 8.71 -18.88
N LYS A 140 -3.12 9.44 -18.91
CA LYS A 140 -2.59 10.18 -20.06
C LYS A 140 -1.18 9.73 -20.44
N LEU A 141 -0.65 8.72 -19.74
CA LEU A 141 0.66 8.14 -20.01
C LEU A 141 0.51 7.08 -21.11
N THR A 142 1.45 7.12 -22.06
CA THR A 142 1.64 6.12 -23.11
C THR A 142 2.37 4.90 -22.60
#